data_AF-R6FMV7-F1
#
_entry.id   AF-R6FMV7-F1
#
_cell.length_a   1.000
_cell.length_b   1.000
_cell.length_c   1.000
_cell.angle_alpha   90.00
_cell.angle_beta   90.00
_cell.angle_gamma   90.00
#
_symmetry.space_group_name_H-M   'P 1'
#
loop_
_entity.id
_entity.type
_entity.pdbx_description
1 polymer ?
#
loop_
_entity_poly.entity_id
_entity_poly.type
_entity_poly.pdbx_seq_one_letter_code
_entity_poly.pdbx_strand_id
1 'polypeptide(L)'
;MKESIMSFFHAPVTNKVPAGVCNLTGLHTYLTSDKQLEQLTNEVRATLADGQLFRKKKQQLLPYVTPAGIFPYCKELCLTLPSGLFVIDIDHLDTAAEAEEWRNRLFADDVLHPDLAFISPGAKGVKLFVPYRLCPNESIKESFDKALHTAWDYLEWKHGLKVDTANSDMSRACFLAHDAGAKLRMDNEA
;
A
#
# COMPACT_ATOMS: atom_id res chain seq x y z
N MET A 1 -19.79 -6.77 -9.16
CA MET A 1 -18.49 -6.15 -8.87
C MET A 1 -18.51 -5.62 -7.45
N LYS A 2 -17.58 -6.06 -6.60
CA LYS A 2 -17.40 -5.46 -5.27
C LYS A 2 -16.13 -4.62 -5.36
N GLU A 3 -16.28 -3.32 -5.58
CA GLU A 3 -15.13 -2.43 -5.57
C GLU A 3 -14.52 -2.40 -4.17
N SER A 4 -13.22 -2.70 -4.05
CA SER A 4 -12.49 -2.54 -2.80
C SER A 4 -12.32 -1.05 -2.48
N ILE A 5 -12.90 -0.63 -1.36
CA ILE A 5 -12.88 0.74 -0.86
C ILE A 5 -12.13 0.85 0.46
N MET A 6 -11.48 1.98 0.68
CA MET A 6 -10.62 2.21 1.84
C MET A 6 -10.66 3.67 2.30
N SER A 7 -10.33 3.91 3.56
CA SER A 7 -10.21 5.28 4.09
C SER A 7 -8.96 5.98 3.55
N PHE A 8 -9.13 7.23 3.14
CA PHE A 8 -8.08 8.15 2.73
C PHE A 8 -7.87 9.24 3.79
N PHE A 9 -6.62 9.58 4.06
CA PHE A 9 -6.22 10.53 5.09
C PHE A 9 -5.27 11.59 4.48
N HIS A 10 -5.55 12.86 4.76
CA HIS A 10 -4.57 13.91 4.50
C HIS A 10 -3.39 13.78 5.46
N ALA A 11 -2.22 14.22 5.01
CA ALA A 11 -1.08 14.42 5.88
C ALA A 11 -1.40 15.44 7.00
N PRO A 12 -0.71 15.41 8.14
CA PRO A 12 0.35 14.46 8.53
C PRO A 12 -0.23 13.09 8.94
N VAL A 13 0.63 12.08 9.11
CA VAL A 13 0.24 10.72 9.57
C VAL A 13 -0.42 10.71 10.95
N THR A 14 -0.24 11.79 11.74
CA THR A 14 -0.92 12.00 13.03
C THR A 14 -2.37 12.43 12.86
N ASN A 15 -2.81 12.83 11.66
CA ASN A 15 -4.22 12.99 11.35
C ASN A 15 -4.87 11.62 11.21
N LYS A 16 -5.63 11.20 12.23
CA LYS A 16 -6.24 9.88 12.32
C LYS A 16 -7.71 9.85 11.91
N VAL A 17 -8.28 10.98 11.49
CA VAL A 17 -9.67 11.04 10.99
C VAL A 17 -9.62 11.03 9.45
N PRO A 18 -10.37 10.13 8.78
CA PRO A 18 -10.34 10.06 7.32
C PRO A 18 -10.90 11.34 6.71
N ALA A 19 -10.28 11.79 5.63
CA ALA A 19 -10.81 12.87 4.80
C ALA A 19 -11.91 12.38 3.84
N GLY A 20 -11.91 11.07 3.54
CA GLY A 20 -12.89 10.45 2.67
C GLY A 20 -12.63 8.97 2.47
N VAL A 21 -13.33 8.40 1.49
CA VAL A 21 -13.19 7.02 1.05
C VAL A 21 -12.78 7.04 -0.42
N CYS A 22 -11.86 6.16 -0.81
CA CYS A 22 -11.46 5.96 -2.20
C CYS A 22 -11.53 4.47 -2.59
N ASN A 23 -11.67 4.20 -3.88
CA ASN A 23 -11.51 2.87 -4.47
C ASN A 23 -10.13 2.77 -5.17
N LEU A 24 -9.78 1.58 -5.65
CA LEU A 24 -8.49 1.35 -6.33
C LEU A 24 -8.31 2.17 -7.61
N THR A 25 -9.36 2.35 -8.41
CA THR A 25 -9.31 3.15 -9.65
C THR A 25 -9.01 4.62 -9.36
N GLY A 26 -9.71 5.20 -8.38
CA GLY A 26 -9.46 6.57 -7.93
C GLY A 26 -8.08 6.72 -7.31
N LEU A 27 -7.64 5.74 -6.53
CA LEU A 27 -6.30 5.74 -5.94
C LEU A 27 -5.20 5.65 -7.00
N HIS A 28 -5.36 4.79 -8.01
CA HIS A 28 -4.42 4.68 -9.13
C HIS A 28 -4.34 5.98 -9.95
N THR A 29 -5.48 6.60 -10.24
CA THR A 29 -5.53 7.92 -10.90
C THR A 29 -4.77 8.96 -10.08
N TYR A 30 -4.98 8.97 -8.75
CA TYR A 30 -4.28 9.86 -7.84
C TYR A 30 -2.77 9.63 -7.83
N LEU A 31 -2.33 8.37 -7.76
CA LEU A 31 -0.91 7.98 -7.77
C LEU A 31 -0.20 8.35 -9.08
N THR A 32 -0.88 8.26 -10.23
CA THR A 32 -0.27 8.41 -11.55
C THR A 32 -0.30 9.82 -12.11
N SER A 33 -1.28 10.65 -11.69
CA SER A 33 -1.62 11.88 -12.41
C SER A 33 -1.72 13.12 -11.51
N ASP A 34 -1.80 12.97 -10.19
CA ASP A 34 -1.98 14.11 -9.29
C ASP A 34 -0.70 14.95 -9.15
N LYS A 35 -0.77 16.21 -9.60
CA LYS A 35 0.37 17.14 -9.61
C LYS A 35 0.82 17.56 -8.23
N GLN A 36 -0.09 17.64 -7.27
CA GLN A 36 0.28 17.99 -5.92
C GLN A 36 1.03 16.84 -5.25
N LEU A 37 0.56 15.60 -5.41
CA LEU A 37 1.25 14.41 -4.94
C LEU A 37 2.63 14.25 -5.59
N GLU A 38 2.75 14.55 -6.89
CA GLU A 38 4.03 14.58 -7.61
C GLU A 38 5.03 15.53 -6.94
N GLN A 39 4.61 16.78 -6.67
CA GLN A 39 5.43 17.78 -6.00
C GLN A 39 5.84 17.34 -4.58
N LEU A 40 4.89 16.87 -3.78
CA LEU A 40 5.16 16.41 -2.40
C LEU A 40 6.09 15.20 -2.38
N THR A 41 5.93 14.27 -3.34
CA THR A 41 6.80 13.10 -3.49
C THR A 41 8.23 13.50 -3.80
N ASN A 42 8.42 14.45 -4.72
CA ASN A 42 9.74 14.99 -5.05
C ASN A 42 10.37 15.72 -3.87
N GLU A 43 9.59 16.47 -3.10
CA GLU A 43 10.07 17.15 -1.89
C GLU A 43 10.55 16.16 -0.82
N VAL A 44 9.84 15.05 -0.62
CA VAL A 44 10.25 13.99 0.30
C VAL A 44 11.48 13.25 -0.21
N ARG A 45 11.55 12.96 -1.52
CA ARG A 45 12.71 12.27 -2.12
C ARG A 45 13.98 13.12 -2.11
N ALA A 46 13.86 14.44 -2.13
CA ALA A 46 15.00 15.34 -2.01
C ALA A 46 15.75 15.21 -0.67
N THR A 47 15.15 14.59 0.35
CA THR A 47 15.77 14.40 1.67
C THR A 47 16.26 12.98 1.93
N LEU A 48 16.33 12.11 0.90
CA LEU A 48 16.74 10.70 1.04
C LEU A 48 18.13 10.50 1.66
N ALA A 49 19.06 11.45 1.48
CA ALA A 49 20.40 11.38 2.05
C ALA A 49 20.41 11.51 3.59
N ASP A 50 19.37 12.12 4.17
CA ASP A 50 19.18 12.23 5.62
C ASP A 50 17.95 11.40 6.02
N GLY A 51 18.20 10.19 6.53
CA GLY A 51 17.14 9.26 6.91
C GLY A 51 16.19 9.80 7.98
N GLN A 52 16.64 10.67 8.89
CA GLN A 52 15.78 11.27 9.90
C GLN A 52 14.87 12.34 9.28
N LEU A 53 15.43 13.21 8.46
CA LEU A 53 14.68 14.24 7.74
C LEU A 53 13.69 13.62 6.74
N PHE A 54 14.10 12.58 6.00
CA PHE A 54 13.23 11.79 5.13
C PHE A 54 12.03 11.25 5.88
N ARG A 55 12.25 10.55 7.01
CA ARG A 55 11.17 10.00 7.84
C ARG A 55 10.22 11.09 8.31
N LYS A 56 10.76 12.22 8.79
CA LYS A 56 9.96 13.37 9.23
C LYS A 56 9.13 13.96 8.10
N LYS A 57 9.73 14.28 6.95
CA LYS A 57 9.01 14.82 5.79
C LYS A 57 7.94 13.86 5.27
N LYS A 58 8.27 12.57 5.12
CA LYS A 58 7.33 11.52 4.73
C LYS A 58 6.08 11.53 5.61
N GLN A 59 6.27 11.56 6.93
CA GLN A 59 5.17 11.58 7.91
C GLN A 59 4.38 12.89 7.94
N GLN A 60 5.01 14.02 7.57
CA GLN A 60 4.39 15.34 7.62
C GLN A 60 3.67 15.73 6.33
N LEU A 61 4.16 15.27 5.18
CA LEU A 61 3.75 15.79 3.87
C LEU A 61 2.90 14.80 3.07
N LEU A 62 3.12 13.49 3.20
CA LEU A 62 2.44 12.54 2.34
C LEU A 62 1.09 12.10 2.92
N PRO A 63 0.03 12.09 2.10
CA PRO A 63 -1.22 11.44 2.47
C PRO A 63 -1.03 9.93 2.56
N TYR A 64 -2.02 9.27 3.16
CA TYR A 64 -1.99 7.82 3.33
C TYR A 64 -3.39 7.23 3.28
N VAL A 65 -3.45 5.92 3.09
CA VAL A 65 -4.69 5.13 3.17
C VAL A 65 -4.54 4.05 4.23
N THR A 66 -5.66 3.43 4.62
CA THR A 66 -5.69 2.18 5.39
C THR A 66 -6.20 1.06 4.49
N PRO A 67 -5.31 0.31 3.82
CA PRO A 67 -5.69 -0.63 2.77
C PRO A 67 -6.71 -1.68 3.21
N ALA A 68 -6.72 -2.07 4.49
CA ALA A 68 -7.62 -3.09 5.02
C ALA A 68 -9.11 -2.69 5.04
N GLY A 69 -9.45 -1.41 4.86
CA GLY A 69 -10.85 -1.00 4.80
C GLY A 69 -11.15 0.42 5.22
N ILE A 70 -12.41 0.62 5.63
CA ILE A 70 -12.94 1.89 6.11
C ILE A 70 -12.82 1.94 7.63
N PHE A 71 -12.29 3.06 8.10
CA PHE A 71 -12.13 3.39 9.51
C PHE A 71 -12.63 4.83 9.74
N PRO A 72 -13.53 5.08 10.72
CA PRO A 72 -13.88 6.43 11.15
C PRO A 72 -12.75 7.08 11.96
N TYR A 73 -11.83 6.28 12.50
CA TYR A 73 -10.60 6.70 13.12
C TYR A 73 -9.53 5.63 12.86
N CYS A 74 -8.32 6.02 12.43
CA CYS A 74 -7.23 5.10 12.06
C CYS A 74 -6.69 4.35 13.29
N LYS A 75 -7.40 3.29 13.67
CA LYS A 75 -7.11 2.36 14.75
C LYS A 75 -7.79 1.02 14.45
N GLU A 76 -7.11 -0.09 14.69
CA GLU A 76 -7.56 -1.45 14.31
C GLU A 76 -9.00 -1.76 14.74
N LEU A 77 -9.33 -1.46 16.01
CA LEU A 77 -10.65 -1.67 16.60
C LEU A 77 -11.78 -0.84 15.95
N CYS A 78 -11.45 0.13 15.11
CA CYS A 78 -12.42 0.99 14.44
C CYS A 78 -12.74 0.53 13.02
N LEU A 79 -12.28 -0.63 12.56
CA LEU A 79 -12.65 -1.15 11.25
C LEU A 79 -14.18 -1.31 11.15
N THR A 80 -14.82 -0.62 10.19
CA THR A 80 -16.27 -0.71 9.96
C THR A 80 -16.60 -1.57 8.76
N LEU A 81 -15.77 -1.52 7.72
CA LEU A 81 -15.97 -2.31 6.50
C LEU A 81 -14.61 -2.78 5.97
N PRO A 82 -14.36 -4.10 5.88
CA PRO A 82 -13.14 -4.61 5.27
C PRO A 82 -13.16 -4.38 3.75
N SER A 83 -12.03 -3.95 3.20
CA SER A 83 -11.82 -3.79 1.75
C SER A 83 -11.60 -5.13 1.04
N GLY A 84 -11.17 -6.17 1.78
CA GLY A 84 -10.64 -7.41 1.22
C GLY A 84 -9.21 -7.29 0.70
N LEU A 85 -8.49 -6.23 1.06
CA LEU A 85 -7.10 -5.99 0.67
C LEU A 85 -6.19 -5.92 1.88
N PHE A 86 -4.94 -6.31 1.72
CA PHE A 86 -3.84 -5.91 2.59
C PHE A 86 -2.71 -5.30 1.76
N VAL A 87 -1.77 -4.65 2.42
CA VAL A 87 -0.59 -4.08 1.75
C VAL A 87 0.66 -4.82 2.11
N ILE A 88 1.47 -5.13 1.11
CA ILE A 88 2.84 -5.59 1.26
C ILE A 88 3.75 -4.42 0.94
N ASP A 89 4.71 -4.16 1.82
CA ASP A 89 5.74 -3.14 1.66
C ASP A 89 7.09 -3.83 1.50
N ILE A 90 7.67 -3.74 0.31
CA ILE A 90 9.03 -4.20 0.03
C ILE A 90 9.89 -2.95 -0.02
N ASP A 91 10.82 -2.84 0.90
CA ASP A 91 11.77 -1.74 0.98
C ASP A 91 13.20 -2.27 0.81
N HIS A 92 14.18 -1.35 0.81
CA HIS A 92 15.61 -1.67 0.77
C HIS A 92 16.09 -2.35 -0.51
N LEU A 93 15.43 -2.08 -1.64
CA LEU A 93 15.98 -2.41 -2.96
C LEU A 93 17.20 -1.52 -3.27
N ASP A 94 18.10 -1.99 -4.12
CA ASP A 94 19.39 -1.32 -4.36
C ASP A 94 19.20 0.00 -5.12
N THR A 95 18.32 0.01 -6.12
CA THR A 95 18.11 1.15 -7.02
C THR A 95 16.65 1.41 -7.34
N ALA A 96 16.35 2.60 -7.87
CA ALA A 96 15.01 2.93 -8.34
C ALA A 96 14.60 2.09 -9.55
N ALA A 97 15.54 1.79 -10.46
CA ALA A 97 15.29 0.91 -11.60
C ALA A 97 14.91 -0.51 -11.16
N GLU A 98 15.62 -1.04 -10.16
CA GLU A 98 15.29 -2.34 -9.56
C GLU A 98 13.89 -2.33 -8.93
N ALA A 99 13.51 -1.23 -8.26
CA ALA A 99 12.16 -1.09 -7.72
C ALA A 99 11.08 -1.10 -8.82
N GLU A 100 11.33 -0.50 -9.98
CA GLU A 100 10.43 -0.57 -11.14
C GLU A 100 10.32 -1.98 -11.73
N GLU A 101 11.44 -2.70 -11.82
CA GLU A 101 11.47 -4.10 -12.25
C GLU A 101 10.66 -4.98 -11.29
N TRP A 102 10.89 -4.85 -9.98
CA TRP A 102 10.14 -5.59 -8.96
C TRP A 102 8.66 -5.23 -8.95
N ARG A 103 8.29 -3.96 -9.10
CA ARG A 103 6.88 -3.55 -9.25
C ARG A 103 6.22 -4.30 -10.40
N ASN A 104 6.85 -4.31 -11.57
CA ASN A 104 6.29 -4.98 -12.75
C ASN A 104 6.24 -6.51 -12.56
N ARG A 105 7.32 -7.10 -12.04
CA ARG A 105 7.43 -8.55 -11.80
C ARG A 105 6.40 -9.05 -10.78
N LEU A 106 6.24 -8.37 -9.66
CA LEU A 106 5.33 -8.78 -8.59
C LEU A 106 3.88 -8.47 -8.94
N PHE A 107 3.62 -7.40 -9.69
CA PHE A 107 2.29 -7.14 -10.23
C PHE A 107 1.84 -8.27 -11.20
N ALA A 108 2.77 -8.85 -11.94
CA ALA A 108 2.52 -10.01 -12.81
C ALA A 108 2.56 -11.37 -12.09
N ASP A 109 2.72 -11.40 -10.75
CA ASP A 109 2.78 -12.67 -10.02
C ASP A 109 1.40 -13.32 -9.89
N ASP A 110 1.26 -14.54 -10.40
CA ASP A 110 -0.03 -15.24 -10.46
C ASP A 110 -0.58 -15.70 -9.10
N VAL A 111 0.27 -15.81 -8.07
CA VAL A 111 -0.15 -16.27 -6.74
C VAL A 111 -0.52 -15.09 -5.85
N LEU A 112 0.34 -14.05 -5.79
CA LEU A 112 0.00 -12.84 -5.05
C LEU A 112 -1.13 -12.08 -5.73
N HIS A 113 -1.15 -12.08 -7.06
CA HIS A 113 -2.16 -11.45 -7.89
C HIS A 113 -2.56 -10.04 -7.41
N PRO A 114 -1.62 -9.08 -7.26
CA PRO A 114 -1.94 -7.77 -6.71
C PRO A 114 -2.91 -7.01 -7.62
N ASP A 115 -3.81 -6.25 -6.99
CA ASP A 115 -4.76 -5.39 -7.71
C ASP A 115 -4.16 -4.02 -8.00
N LEU A 116 -3.22 -3.55 -7.17
CA LEU A 116 -2.51 -2.29 -7.37
C LEU A 116 -1.04 -2.44 -6.93
N ALA A 117 -0.11 -1.88 -7.71
CA ALA A 117 1.30 -1.85 -7.38
C ALA A 117 1.93 -0.51 -7.74
N PHE A 118 2.73 0.08 -6.84
CA PHE A 118 3.43 1.35 -7.10
C PHE A 118 4.74 1.48 -6.33
N ILE A 119 5.60 2.39 -6.78
CA ILE A 119 6.89 2.69 -6.14
C ILE A 119 6.70 3.45 -4.82
N SER A 120 7.36 2.99 -3.77
CA SER A 120 7.25 3.56 -2.43
C SER A 120 7.78 5.02 -2.38
N PRO A 121 7.45 5.79 -1.33
CA PRO A 121 7.98 7.15 -1.14
C PRO A 121 9.51 7.24 -1.21
N GLY A 122 10.21 6.16 -0.81
CA GLY A 122 11.67 6.09 -0.80
C GLY A 122 12.32 5.87 -2.16
N ALA A 123 11.54 5.69 -3.23
CA ALA A 123 11.99 5.32 -4.59
C ALA A 123 12.67 3.94 -4.72
N LYS A 124 13.08 3.31 -3.61
CA LYS A 124 13.78 2.02 -3.55
C LYS A 124 12.93 0.93 -2.89
N GLY A 125 11.64 0.97 -3.16
CA GLY A 125 10.68 0.03 -2.61
C GLY A 125 9.41 -0.02 -3.42
N VAL A 126 8.59 -1.03 -3.17
CA VAL A 126 7.35 -1.34 -3.89
C VAL A 126 6.25 -1.61 -2.88
N LYS A 127 5.09 -1.02 -3.14
CA LYS A 127 3.86 -1.27 -2.39
C LYS A 127 2.91 -2.07 -3.24
N LEU A 128 2.40 -3.19 -2.72
CA LEU A 128 1.45 -4.06 -3.38
C LEU A 128 0.16 -4.13 -2.58
N PHE A 129 -0.97 -3.92 -3.23
CA PHE A 129 -2.29 -4.11 -2.66
C PHE A 129 -2.77 -5.48 -3.11
N VAL A 130 -2.85 -6.41 -2.17
CA VAL A 130 -3.07 -7.81 -2.45
C VAL A 130 -4.46 -8.21 -1.93
N PRO A 131 -5.30 -8.81 -2.79
CA PRO A 131 -6.60 -9.31 -2.36
C PRO A 131 -6.46 -10.53 -1.47
N TYR A 132 -7.37 -10.65 -0.51
CA TYR A 132 -7.53 -11.86 0.28
C TYR A 132 -9.01 -12.23 0.43
N ARG A 133 -9.25 -13.51 0.68
CA ARG A 133 -10.61 -14.03 0.90
C ARG A 133 -10.93 -14.04 2.38
N LEU A 134 -12.10 -13.51 2.72
CA LEU A 134 -12.68 -13.68 4.05
C LEU A 134 -13.20 -15.11 4.17
N CYS A 135 -12.72 -15.85 5.17
CA CYS A 135 -13.22 -17.19 5.45
C CYS A 135 -14.47 -17.09 6.34
N PRO A 136 -15.60 -17.74 6.00
CA PRO A 136 -16.83 -17.67 6.81
C PRO A 136 -16.68 -18.17 8.25
N ASN A 137 -15.67 -19.01 8.51
CA ASN A 137 -15.42 -19.64 9.81
C ASN A 137 -14.28 -18.97 10.59
N GLU A 138 -13.71 -17.89 10.07
CA GLU A 138 -12.64 -17.12 10.72
C GLU A 138 -13.14 -15.68 10.93
N SER A 139 -12.65 -15.01 11.97
CA SER A 139 -12.81 -13.57 12.09
C SER A 139 -12.08 -12.85 10.96
N ILE A 140 -12.48 -11.60 10.69
CA ILE A 140 -11.82 -10.76 9.68
C ILE A 140 -10.31 -10.66 9.96
N LYS A 141 -9.94 -10.51 11.24
CA LYS A 141 -8.55 -10.42 11.68
C LYS A 141 -7.79 -11.71 11.41
N GLU A 142 -8.35 -12.87 11.75
CA GLU A 142 -7.70 -14.16 11.50
C GLU A 142 -7.47 -14.40 10.00
N SER A 143 -8.47 -14.11 9.15
CA SER A 143 -8.29 -14.21 7.70
C SER A 143 -7.26 -13.23 7.17
N PHE A 144 -7.22 -12.01 7.69
CA PHE A 144 -6.21 -11.00 7.32
C PHE A 144 -4.80 -11.43 7.71
N ASP A 145 -4.59 -11.79 8.99
CA ASP A 145 -3.28 -12.18 9.52
C ASP A 145 -2.76 -13.40 8.76
N LYS A 146 -3.60 -14.41 8.52
CA LYS A 146 -3.25 -15.61 7.75
C LYS A 146 -2.86 -15.29 6.31
N ALA A 147 -3.61 -14.44 5.62
CA ALA A 147 -3.31 -14.04 4.25
C ALA A 147 -1.98 -13.27 4.18
N LEU A 148 -1.76 -12.35 5.12
CA LEU A 148 -0.54 -11.55 5.19
C LEU A 148 0.70 -12.42 5.44
N HIS A 149 0.64 -13.31 6.44
CA HIS A 149 1.75 -14.22 6.74
C HIS A 149 2.05 -15.18 5.58
N THR A 150 1.01 -15.73 4.95
CA THR A 150 1.19 -16.60 3.77
C THR A 150 1.88 -15.85 2.63
N ALA A 151 1.53 -14.58 2.41
CA ALA A 151 2.15 -13.77 1.37
C ALA A 151 3.62 -13.43 1.68
N TRP A 152 3.97 -13.21 2.95
CA TRP A 152 5.36 -13.02 3.37
C TRP A 152 6.20 -14.29 3.17
N ASP A 153 5.70 -15.44 3.61
CA ASP A 153 6.38 -16.73 3.43
C ASP A 153 6.60 -17.02 1.95
N TYR A 154 5.60 -16.73 1.12
CA TYR A 154 5.69 -16.90 -0.33
C TYR A 154 6.72 -15.98 -0.97
N LEU A 155 6.78 -14.70 -0.58
CA LEU A 155 7.74 -13.74 -1.10
C LEU A 155 9.18 -14.14 -0.76
N GLU A 156 9.42 -14.60 0.47
CA GLU A 156 10.74 -15.08 0.88
C GLU A 156 11.10 -16.37 0.12
N TRP A 157 10.18 -17.34 0.04
CA TRP A 157 10.43 -18.61 -0.61
C TRP A 157 10.63 -18.51 -2.13
N LYS A 158 9.76 -17.79 -2.84
CA LYS A 158 9.79 -17.73 -4.33
C LYS A 158 10.74 -16.67 -4.84
N HIS A 159 10.79 -15.51 -4.20
CA HIS A 159 11.50 -14.34 -4.71
C HIS A 159 12.73 -13.98 -3.89
N GLY A 160 12.97 -14.62 -2.74
CA GLY A 160 14.10 -14.29 -1.85
C GLY A 160 13.94 -12.93 -1.18
N LEU A 161 12.75 -12.34 -1.20
CA LEU A 161 12.47 -11.01 -0.67
C LEU A 161 12.04 -11.10 0.79
N LYS A 162 12.81 -10.51 1.68
CA LYS A 162 12.42 -10.35 3.08
C LYS A 162 11.49 -9.16 3.23
N VAL A 163 10.29 -9.41 3.74
CA VAL A 163 9.28 -8.38 3.98
C VAL A 163 9.39 -7.84 5.40
N ASP A 164 9.15 -6.54 5.58
CA ASP A 164 9.04 -5.94 6.91
C ASP A 164 7.77 -6.42 7.63
N THR A 165 7.95 -7.20 8.69
CA THR A 165 6.85 -7.77 9.48
C THR A 165 6.20 -6.77 10.43
N ALA A 166 6.74 -5.55 10.57
CA ALA A 166 6.15 -4.49 11.40
C ALA A 166 4.85 -3.91 10.82
N ASN A 167 4.47 -4.28 9.59
CA ASN A 167 3.27 -3.84 8.91
C ASN A 167 2.08 -4.84 9.06
N SER A 168 1.89 -5.43 10.24
CA SER A 168 0.88 -6.47 10.48
C SER A 168 -0.51 -5.97 10.93
N ASP A 169 -0.67 -4.68 11.19
CA ASP A 169 -1.93 -4.10 11.70
C ASP A 169 -2.88 -3.75 10.54
N MET A 170 -4.17 -4.11 10.66
CA MET A 170 -5.19 -3.74 9.67
C MET A 170 -5.34 -2.22 9.49
N SER A 171 -5.11 -1.43 10.55
CA SER A 171 -5.14 0.03 10.51
C SER A 171 -3.81 0.66 10.08
N ARG A 172 -2.88 -0.14 9.55
CA ARG A 172 -1.57 0.35 9.15
C ARG A 172 -1.68 1.39 8.04
N ALA A 173 -1.08 2.55 8.30
CA ALA A 173 -0.97 3.62 7.32
C ALA A 173 -0.08 3.21 6.14
N CYS A 174 -0.63 3.25 4.93
CA CYS A 174 0.09 3.10 3.69
C CYS A 174 0.31 4.48 3.06
N PHE A 175 1.52 5.04 3.19
CA PHE A 175 1.86 6.33 2.58
C PHE A 175 1.78 6.25 1.06
N LEU A 176 1.15 7.26 0.46
CA LEU A 176 1.03 7.41 -0.99
C LEU A 176 2.18 8.26 -1.53
N ALA A 177 2.68 7.87 -2.70
CA ALA A 177 3.69 8.62 -3.45
C ALA A 177 3.34 8.55 -4.93
N HIS A 178 3.69 9.61 -5.65
CA HIS A 178 3.47 9.67 -7.08
C HIS A 178 4.35 8.64 -7.80
N ASP A 179 3.71 7.88 -8.68
CA ASP A 179 4.33 6.90 -9.56
C ASP A 179 3.52 6.84 -10.87
N ALA A 180 4.02 7.49 -11.92
CA ALA A 180 3.40 7.48 -13.24
C ALA A 180 3.32 6.06 -13.85
N GLY A 181 4.17 5.12 -13.38
CA GLY A 181 4.17 3.73 -13.82
C GLY A 181 3.36 2.80 -12.94
N ALA A 182 2.60 3.32 -11.96
CA ALA A 182 1.77 2.51 -11.07
C ALA A 182 0.84 1.61 -11.89
N LYS A 183 0.68 0.37 -11.43
CA LYS A 183 -0.09 -0.67 -12.10
C LYS A 183 -1.41 -0.87 -11.39
N LEU A 184 -2.48 -0.96 -12.17
CA LEU A 184 -3.82 -1.29 -11.70
C LEU A 184 -4.32 -2.50 -12.49
N ARG A 185 -4.86 -3.47 -11.78
CA ARG A 185 -5.59 -4.57 -12.38
C ARG A 185 -7.03 -4.13 -12.52
N MET A 186 -7.46 -3.96 -13.77
CA MET A 186 -8.88 -3.82 -14.06
C MET A 186 -9.45 -5.23 -14.13
N ASP A 187 -10.55 -5.50 -13.43
CA ASP A 187 -11.30 -6.73 -13.63
C ASP A 187 -11.81 -6.75 -15.08
N ASN A 188 -11.04 -7.37 -15.99
CA ASN A 188 -11.58 -7.79 -17.26
C ASN A 188 -12.42 -9.02 -16.96
N GLU A 189 -13.74 -8.86 -17.06
CA GLU A 189 -14.69 -9.95 -17.08
C GLU A 189 -14.15 -11.08 -17.99
N ALA A 190 -14.01 -12.27 -17.42
CA ALA A 190 -14.02 -13.51 -18.17
C ALA A 190 -15.48 -14.03 -18.21
#